data_AF-K9EB31-F1
#
_entry.id   AF-K9EB31-F1
#
_cell.length_a   1.000
_cell.length_b   1.000
_cell.length_c   1.000
_cell.angle_alpha   90.00
_cell.angle_beta   90.00
_cell.angle_gamma   90.00
#
_symmetry.space_group_name_H-M   'P 1'
#
loop_
_entity.id
_entity.type
_entity.pdbx_description
1 polymer ?
#
loop_
_entity_poly.entity_id
_entity_poly.type
_entity_poly.pdbx_seq_one_letter_code
_entity_poly.pdbx_strand_id
1 'polypeptide(L)'
;MKFKKAMTGLAIGSLLFLGACGQNQEIASTTAGRIRQDEFYERLKTNPSPSGGTYGEIVLQQMLLEDILEQAYGDQVSDEEVQAEIDDVAEAQGGREALEETLANSPTDMADLEQSIKMNLMIRAAVADRADFSEEDVREHYDSQVPEGTRMAHILVDEEQEAKDIIEELNDGADFAELAEERSQDPGSASNGGEYELETGRFVPEVEEAAMSLDEGEITEEPVESSFGYHVIKLLEKGEKEDFEDAKEEATNNYVEDELLRNPQVVNSIMTELVQEANVNIADSDLQNAMAPFLSEPQVEEEDPDQEESDGEDEDQEEGQDQEDDQDNGDDGQDDDQDDDGQDDSDQDDGDQENDDQAENEADDQDNNEG
;
A
#
# COMPACT_ATOMS: atom_id res chain seq x y z
N MET A 1 18.60 -65.88 49.11
CA MET A 1 17.35 -65.27 49.64
C MET A 1 16.81 -64.38 48.54
N LYS A 2 15.80 -64.70 47.71
CA LYS A 2 14.36 -64.97 47.95
C LYS A 2 13.65 -63.91 48.80
N PHE A 3 13.02 -62.94 48.13
CA PHE A 3 11.71 -62.30 48.37
C PHE A 3 11.44 -61.43 47.12
N LYS A 4 10.71 -61.83 46.07
CA LYS A 4 9.26 -62.06 45.86
C LYS A 4 8.31 -60.92 46.30
N LYS A 5 7.85 -60.20 45.26
CA LYS A 5 6.49 -59.69 44.95
C LYS A 5 5.91 -58.51 45.76
N ALA A 6 5.56 -57.43 45.05
CA ALA A 6 4.16 -57.01 44.84
C ALA A 6 4.05 -56.02 43.67
N MET A 7 3.42 -56.46 42.57
CA MET A 7 2.68 -55.57 41.68
C MET A 7 1.44 -55.11 42.44
N THR A 8 1.18 -53.80 42.45
CA THR A 8 -0.17 -53.27 42.60
C THR A 8 -0.32 -52.19 41.53
N GLY A 9 -1.10 -52.52 40.49
CA GLY A 9 -1.46 -51.56 39.46
C GLY A 9 -2.33 -50.45 40.03
N LEU A 10 -2.18 -49.25 39.48
CA LEU A 10 -3.20 -48.22 39.57
C LEU A 10 -3.82 -48.11 38.18
N ALA A 11 -5.09 -48.50 38.13
CA ALA A 11 -5.89 -48.56 36.94
C ALA A 11 -6.00 -47.18 36.29
N ILE A 12 -5.76 -47.15 34.98
CA ILE A 12 -6.22 -46.09 34.08
C ILE A 12 -7.74 -46.11 34.15
N GLY A 13 -8.29 -45.23 34.99
CA GLY A 13 -9.71 -44.92 34.97
C GLY A 13 -9.99 -43.96 33.82
N SER A 14 -10.21 -44.50 32.62
CA SER A 14 -11.03 -43.83 31.62
C SER A 14 -12.41 -43.63 32.21
N LEU A 15 -12.62 -42.48 32.85
CA LEU A 15 -13.94 -41.95 33.15
C LEU A 15 -14.47 -41.32 31.87
N LEU A 16 -15.50 -41.97 31.35
CA LEU A 16 -16.32 -41.55 30.23
C LEU A 16 -16.74 -40.08 30.34
N PHE A 17 -16.48 -39.36 29.25
CA PHE A 17 -17.16 -38.15 28.80
C PHE A 17 -18.67 -38.25 29.02
N LEU A 18 -19.20 -37.51 29.99
CA LEU A 18 -20.61 -37.12 30.05
C LEU A 18 -20.70 -35.76 30.76
N GLY A 19 -20.85 -34.70 29.96
CA GLY A 19 -21.36 -33.40 30.40
C GLY A 19 -20.35 -32.39 30.95
N ALA A 20 -19.77 -31.57 30.08
CA ALA A 20 -19.18 -30.29 30.46
C ALA A 20 -19.53 -29.18 29.44
N CYS A 21 -20.80 -29.06 29.06
CA CYS A 21 -21.32 -27.75 28.64
C CYS A 21 -21.33 -26.88 29.90
N GLY A 22 -20.28 -26.06 30.09
CA GLY A 22 -20.20 -25.10 31.20
C GLY A 22 -18.87 -25.02 31.96
N GLN A 23 -17.77 -25.61 31.49
CA GLN A 23 -16.45 -25.39 32.11
C GLN A 23 -15.66 -24.36 31.32
N ASN A 24 -15.57 -23.15 31.87
CA ASN A 24 -14.71 -22.07 31.43
C ASN A 24 -13.26 -22.55 31.23
N GLN A 25 -12.83 -22.63 29.96
CA GLN A 25 -11.61 -23.28 29.51
C GLN A 25 -10.36 -22.51 30.00
N GLU A 26 -9.29 -23.25 30.33
CA GLU A 26 -7.97 -22.65 30.61
C GLU A 26 -7.27 -22.35 29.27
N ILE A 27 -6.81 -21.11 29.09
CA ILE A 27 -6.09 -20.66 27.89
C ILE A 27 -4.57 -20.70 28.12
N ALA A 28 -4.13 -20.22 29.28
CA ALA A 28 -2.71 -20.21 29.65
C ALA A 28 -2.55 -20.34 31.17
N SER A 29 -1.37 -20.80 31.60
CA SER A 29 -1.02 -20.83 33.02
C SER A 29 0.45 -20.56 33.27
N THR A 30 0.72 -20.00 34.45
CA THR A 30 2.06 -19.75 34.99
C THR A 30 2.14 -20.32 36.41
N THR A 31 3.31 -20.23 37.04
CA THR A 31 3.47 -20.53 38.47
C THR A 31 2.62 -19.63 39.37
N ALA A 32 2.21 -18.45 38.89
CA ALA A 32 1.46 -17.46 39.64
C ALA A 32 -0.07 -17.61 39.50
N GLY A 33 -0.57 -18.28 38.46
CA GLY A 33 -2.00 -18.37 38.22
C GLY A 33 -2.37 -18.92 36.85
N ARG A 34 -3.68 -18.91 36.55
CA ARG A 34 -4.26 -19.42 35.31
C ARG A 34 -5.13 -18.35 34.68
N ILE A 35 -5.03 -18.19 33.38
CA ILE A 35 -5.87 -17.32 32.56
C ILE A 35 -6.93 -18.20 31.91
N ARG A 36 -8.18 -17.77 32.03
CA ARG A 36 -9.34 -18.50 31.50
C ARG A 36 -9.97 -17.77 30.32
N GLN A 37 -10.76 -18.50 29.55
CA GLN A 37 -11.38 -18.00 28.34
C GLN A 37 -12.31 -16.81 28.60
N ASP A 38 -13.11 -16.84 29.66
CA ASP A 38 -13.97 -15.71 30.05
C ASP A 38 -13.16 -14.46 30.40
N GLU A 39 -12.11 -14.59 31.21
CA GLU A 39 -11.23 -13.49 31.60
C GLU A 39 -10.53 -12.88 30.38
N PHE A 40 -10.10 -13.72 29.44
CA PHE A 40 -9.48 -13.28 28.21
C PHE A 40 -10.50 -12.56 27.30
N TYR A 41 -11.68 -13.14 27.11
CA TYR A 41 -12.76 -12.54 26.32
C TYR A 41 -13.21 -11.19 26.88
N GLU A 42 -13.43 -11.11 28.20
CA GLU A 42 -13.76 -9.85 28.88
C GLU A 42 -12.67 -8.79 28.71
N ARG A 43 -11.39 -9.18 28.71
CA ARG A 43 -10.30 -8.25 28.40
C ARG A 43 -10.32 -7.79 26.96
N LEU A 44 -10.60 -8.65 25.99
CA LEU A 44 -10.71 -8.24 24.58
C LEU A 44 -11.82 -7.21 24.40
N LYS A 45 -13.00 -7.48 24.99
CA LYS A 45 -14.17 -6.59 24.93
C LYS A 45 -13.97 -5.22 25.57
N THR A 46 -13.06 -5.09 26.53
CA THR A 46 -12.93 -3.87 27.36
C THR A 46 -11.61 -3.14 27.17
N ASN A 47 -10.60 -3.79 26.61
CA ASN A 47 -9.29 -3.18 26.41
C ASN A 47 -9.29 -2.33 25.13
N PRO A 48 -9.01 -1.02 25.22
CA PRO A 48 -9.05 -0.14 24.07
C PRO A 48 -7.97 -0.50 23.05
N SER A 49 -8.32 -0.37 21.77
CA SER A 49 -7.38 -0.42 20.65
C SER A 49 -6.78 0.97 20.39
N PRO A 50 -5.51 1.07 19.97
CA PRO A 50 -4.93 2.33 19.49
C PRO A 50 -5.71 2.98 18.35
N SER A 51 -6.43 2.18 17.54
CA SER A 51 -7.26 2.64 16.42
C SER A 51 -8.66 3.11 16.83
N GLY A 52 -8.96 3.16 18.13
CA GLY A 52 -10.32 3.42 18.66
C GLY A 52 -11.13 2.13 18.86
N GLY A 53 -12.19 2.23 19.67
CA GLY A 53 -12.97 1.07 20.12
C GLY A 53 -12.16 0.10 20.98
N THR A 54 -12.62 -1.14 21.12
CA THR A 54 -11.92 -2.24 21.80
C THR A 54 -11.46 -3.31 20.83
N TYR A 55 -10.47 -4.13 21.21
CA TYR A 55 -10.06 -5.26 20.38
C TYR A 55 -11.22 -6.22 20.08
N GLY A 56 -12.13 -6.41 21.05
CA GLY A 56 -13.32 -7.23 20.86
C GLY A 56 -14.30 -6.64 19.86
N GLU A 57 -14.47 -5.31 19.84
CA GLU A 57 -15.29 -4.62 18.84
C GLU A 57 -14.70 -4.75 17.44
N ILE A 58 -13.39 -4.57 17.27
CA ILE A 58 -12.71 -4.70 15.97
C ILE A 58 -12.85 -6.11 15.39
N VAL A 59 -12.57 -7.13 16.19
CA VAL A 59 -12.69 -8.53 15.74
C VAL A 59 -14.14 -8.88 15.44
N LEU A 60 -15.09 -8.45 16.28
CA LEU A 60 -16.52 -8.69 16.02
C LEU A 60 -16.98 -8.00 14.73
N GLN A 61 -16.55 -6.76 14.49
CA GLN A 61 -16.85 -6.03 13.26
C GLN A 61 -16.37 -6.80 12.04
N GLN A 62 -15.11 -7.26 12.03
CA GLN A 62 -14.56 -8.05 10.92
C GLN A 62 -15.38 -9.33 10.66
N MET A 63 -15.69 -10.09 11.72
CA MET A 63 -16.48 -11.32 11.60
C MET A 63 -17.90 -11.05 11.07
N LEU A 64 -18.54 -9.97 11.50
CA LEU A 64 -19.88 -9.62 11.02
C LEU A 64 -19.85 -9.19 9.56
N LEU A 65 -18.87 -8.40 9.13
CA LEU A 65 -18.71 -8.02 7.73
C LEU A 65 -18.45 -9.23 6.84
N GLU A 66 -17.63 -10.18 7.31
CA GLU A 66 -17.37 -11.45 6.65
C GLU A 66 -18.67 -12.25 6.48
N ASP A 67 -19.41 -12.48 7.56
CA ASP A 67 -20.68 -13.22 7.52
C ASP A 67 -21.69 -12.56 6.56
N ILE A 68 -21.76 -11.24 6.55
CA ILE A 68 -22.68 -10.46 5.69
C ILE A 68 -22.29 -10.60 4.21
N LEU A 69 -21.00 -10.45 3.89
CA LEU A 69 -20.50 -10.58 2.53
C LEU A 69 -20.61 -12.02 2.04
N GLU A 70 -20.24 -13.00 2.87
CA GLU A 70 -20.38 -14.43 2.55
C GLU A 70 -21.83 -14.79 2.24
N GLN A 71 -22.77 -14.28 3.03
CA GLN A 71 -24.20 -14.50 2.80
C GLN A 71 -24.70 -13.87 1.48
N ALA A 72 -24.18 -12.70 1.12
CA ALA A 72 -24.67 -11.94 -0.04
C ALA A 72 -23.97 -12.32 -1.36
N TYR A 73 -22.66 -12.57 -1.31
CA TYR A 73 -21.79 -12.72 -2.48
C TYR A 73 -20.86 -13.95 -2.41
N GLY A 74 -20.87 -14.73 -1.34
CA GLY A 74 -20.01 -15.92 -1.22
C GLY A 74 -20.21 -16.95 -2.34
N ASP A 75 -21.43 -17.08 -2.88
CA ASP A 75 -21.74 -17.95 -4.02
C ASP A 75 -21.18 -17.44 -5.36
N GLN A 76 -20.72 -16.18 -5.43
CA GLN A 76 -20.13 -15.57 -6.62
C GLN A 76 -18.60 -15.66 -6.63
N VAL A 77 -17.98 -16.09 -5.54
CA VAL A 77 -16.53 -16.22 -5.41
C VAL A 77 -16.17 -17.70 -5.28
N SER A 78 -15.49 -18.23 -6.28
CA SER A 78 -15.03 -19.62 -6.31
C SER A 78 -13.65 -19.78 -5.69
N ASP A 79 -13.37 -20.99 -5.19
CA ASP A 79 -12.03 -21.37 -4.72
C ASP A 79 -10.97 -21.24 -5.82
N GLU A 80 -11.37 -21.36 -7.09
CA GLU A 80 -10.48 -21.24 -8.25
C GLU A 80 -10.03 -19.78 -8.45
N GLU A 81 -10.95 -18.82 -8.33
CA GLU A 81 -10.63 -17.39 -8.40
C GLU A 81 -9.75 -16.95 -7.22
N VAL A 82 -10.06 -17.43 -6.00
CA VAL A 82 -9.21 -17.17 -4.83
C VAL A 82 -7.80 -17.72 -5.06
N GLN A 83 -7.69 -18.90 -5.67
CA GLN A 83 -6.39 -19.50 -5.92
C GLN A 83 -5.61 -18.78 -7.03
N ALA A 84 -6.30 -18.26 -8.06
CA ALA A 84 -5.69 -17.44 -9.10
C ALA A 84 -5.09 -16.15 -8.52
N GLU A 85 -5.83 -15.43 -7.68
CA GLU A 85 -5.32 -14.21 -7.00
C GLU A 85 -4.11 -14.51 -6.10
N ILE A 86 -4.11 -15.67 -5.40
CA ILE A 86 -2.94 -16.11 -4.64
C ILE A 86 -1.74 -16.36 -5.56
N ASP A 87 -1.97 -16.92 -6.74
CA ASP A 87 -0.92 -17.16 -7.73
C ASP A 87 -0.35 -15.84 -8.26
N ASP A 88 -1.18 -14.84 -8.54
CA ASP A 88 -0.75 -13.52 -8.99
C ASP A 88 0.08 -12.80 -7.90
N VAL A 89 -0.38 -12.84 -6.64
CA VAL A 89 0.37 -12.34 -5.48
C VAL A 89 1.70 -13.08 -5.32
N ALA A 90 1.70 -14.39 -5.55
CA ALA A 90 2.90 -15.20 -5.47
C ALA A 90 3.89 -14.82 -6.57
N GLU A 91 3.45 -14.68 -7.82
CA GLU A 91 4.28 -14.29 -8.96
C GLU A 91 4.94 -12.92 -8.73
N ALA A 92 4.19 -11.93 -8.25
CA ALA A 92 4.71 -10.62 -7.88
C ALA A 92 5.80 -10.69 -6.78
N GLN A 93 5.78 -11.72 -5.94
CA GLN A 93 6.77 -11.96 -4.89
C GLN A 93 7.88 -12.95 -5.27
N GLY A 94 7.95 -13.37 -6.54
CA GLY A 94 8.97 -14.31 -7.04
C GLY A 94 8.59 -15.80 -6.93
N GLY A 95 7.30 -16.09 -6.81
CA GLY A 95 6.67 -17.41 -6.78
C GLY A 95 6.18 -17.84 -5.39
N ARG A 96 5.41 -18.95 -5.36
CA ARG A 96 4.75 -19.43 -4.13
C ARG A 96 5.70 -19.69 -2.96
N GLU A 97 6.90 -20.22 -3.23
CA GLU A 97 7.88 -20.50 -2.17
C GLU A 97 8.36 -19.21 -1.50
N ALA A 98 8.58 -18.14 -2.27
CA ALA A 98 8.99 -16.84 -1.76
C ALA A 98 7.85 -16.15 -0.98
N LEU A 99 6.61 -16.29 -1.45
CA LEU A 99 5.42 -15.85 -0.73
C LEU A 99 5.30 -16.56 0.63
N GLU A 100 5.42 -17.89 0.65
CA GLU A 100 5.36 -18.69 1.88
C GLU A 100 6.47 -18.30 2.87
N GLU A 101 7.70 -18.08 2.40
CA GLU A 101 8.80 -17.59 3.25
C GLU A 101 8.52 -16.20 3.82
N THR A 102 7.94 -15.30 3.00
CA THR A 102 7.56 -13.96 3.42
C THR A 102 6.49 -14.00 4.52
N LEU A 103 5.44 -14.82 4.32
CA LEU A 103 4.36 -15.00 5.30
C LEU A 103 4.84 -15.68 6.58
N ALA A 104 5.78 -16.64 6.49
CA ALA A 104 6.35 -17.28 7.68
C ALA A 104 7.08 -16.29 8.62
N ASN A 105 7.51 -15.13 8.09
CA ASN A 105 8.13 -14.05 8.84
C ASN A 105 7.15 -12.89 9.15
N SER A 106 5.88 -13.02 8.77
CA SER A 106 4.80 -12.05 8.97
C SER A 106 3.87 -12.51 10.11
N PRO A 107 3.07 -11.60 10.70
CA PRO A 107 1.95 -11.98 11.59
C PRO A 107 0.81 -12.74 10.88
N THR A 108 0.82 -12.80 9.56
CA THR A 108 -0.23 -13.35 8.69
C THR A 108 0.25 -14.67 8.08
N ASP A 109 -0.60 -15.70 8.07
CA ASP A 109 -0.31 -16.96 7.39
C ASP A 109 -1.09 -17.13 6.06
N MET A 110 -0.91 -18.26 5.38
CA MET A 110 -1.61 -18.53 4.11
C MET A 110 -3.13 -18.58 4.25
N ALA A 111 -3.66 -19.02 5.39
CA ALA A 111 -5.10 -19.06 5.62
C ALA A 111 -5.65 -17.65 5.82
N ASP A 112 -4.92 -16.78 6.53
CA ASP A 112 -5.27 -15.37 6.65
C ASP A 112 -5.20 -14.65 5.30
N LEU A 113 -4.21 -14.97 4.45
CA LEU A 113 -4.11 -14.44 3.09
C LEU A 113 -5.32 -14.88 2.25
N GLU A 114 -5.61 -16.18 2.21
CA GLU A 114 -6.76 -16.75 1.50
C GLU A 114 -8.07 -16.08 1.92
N GLN A 115 -8.27 -15.91 3.23
CA GLN A 115 -9.45 -15.23 3.77
C GLN A 115 -9.52 -13.76 3.35
N SER A 116 -8.39 -13.05 3.34
CA SER A 116 -8.36 -11.64 2.94
C SER A 116 -8.61 -11.47 1.44
N ILE A 117 -8.08 -12.36 0.60
CA ILE A 117 -8.37 -12.39 -0.85
C ILE A 117 -9.86 -12.68 -1.09
N LYS A 118 -10.41 -13.71 -0.43
CA LYS A 118 -11.84 -14.03 -0.55
C LYS A 118 -12.72 -12.84 -0.15
N MET A 119 -12.39 -12.16 0.94
CA MET A 119 -13.07 -10.94 1.36
C MET A 119 -13.02 -9.85 0.27
N ASN A 120 -11.84 -9.60 -0.30
CA ASN A 120 -11.68 -8.60 -1.37
C ASN A 120 -12.50 -8.96 -2.61
N LEU A 121 -12.50 -10.23 -3.05
CA LEU A 121 -13.31 -10.69 -4.18
C LEU A 121 -14.82 -10.50 -3.93
N MET A 122 -15.30 -10.77 -2.71
CA MET A 122 -16.70 -10.51 -2.36
C MET A 122 -17.04 -9.01 -2.35
N ILE A 123 -16.09 -8.16 -1.95
CA ILE A 123 -16.25 -6.70 -2.04
C ILE A 123 -16.31 -6.26 -3.51
N ARG A 124 -15.41 -6.77 -4.37
CA ARG A 124 -15.43 -6.49 -5.83
C ARG A 124 -16.78 -6.90 -6.42
N ALA A 125 -17.26 -8.11 -6.14
CA ALA A 125 -18.58 -8.58 -6.58
C ALA A 125 -19.73 -7.68 -6.06
N ALA A 126 -19.65 -7.24 -4.81
CA ALA A 126 -20.65 -6.34 -4.23
C ALA A 126 -20.67 -4.98 -4.92
N VAL A 127 -19.50 -4.44 -5.27
CA VAL A 127 -19.40 -3.17 -6.00
C VAL A 127 -19.89 -3.33 -7.43
N ALA A 128 -19.50 -4.39 -8.13
CA ALA A 128 -19.96 -4.67 -9.49
C ALA A 128 -21.49 -4.84 -9.59
N ASP A 129 -22.13 -5.48 -8.59
CA ASP A 129 -23.58 -5.71 -8.57
C ASP A 129 -24.39 -4.46 -8.17
N ARG A 130 -23.88 -3.63 -7.25
CA ARG A 130 -24.66 -2.54 -6.62
C ARG A 130 -24.30 -1.15 -7.09
N ALA A 131 -23.10 -0.93 -7.61
CA ALA A 131 -22.76 0.36 -8.17
C ALA A 131 -23.48 0.55 -9.51
N ASP A 132 -24.07 1.72 -9.70
CA ASP A 132 -24.79 2.08 -10.94
C ASP A 132 -23.80 2.56 -12.00
N PHE A 133 -22.85 1.70 -12.36
CA PHE A 133 -21.87 1.99 -13.40
C PHE A 133 -22.53 1.94 -14.78
N SER A 134 -22.39 3.00 -15.56
CA SER A 134 -22.91 2.96 -16.92
C SER A 134 -21.98 2.14 -17.82
N GLU A 135 -22.55 1.46 -18.81
CA GLU A 135 -21.74 0.75 -19.82
C GLU A 135 -20.82 1.73 -20.58
N GLU A 136 -21.22 3.00 -20.67
CA GLU A 136 -20.39 4.06 -21.26
C GLU A 136 -19.13 4.29 -20.41
N ASP A 137 -19.25 4.39 -19.08
CA ASP A 137 -18.10 4.55 -18.19
C ASP A 137 -17.14 3.35 -18.27
N VAL A 138 -17.69 2.13 -18.26
CA VAL A 138 -16.88 0.91 -18.38
C VAL A 138 -16.18 0.84 -19.74
N ARG A 139 -16.87 1.25 -20.82
CA ARG A 139 -16.28 1.28 -22.17
C ARG A 139 -15.22 2.35 -22.30
N GLU A 140 -15.45 3.56 -21.78
CA GLU A 140 -14.47 4.63 -21.81
C GLU A 140 -13.22 4.25 -21.01
N HIS A 141 -13.40 3.68 -19.82
CA HIS A 141 -12.31 3.12 -19.04
C HIS A 141 -11.57 2.04 -19.83
N TYR A 142 -12.29 1.05 -20.39
CA TYR A 142 -11.70 0.01 -21.21
C TYR A 142 -10.88 0.62 -22.32
N ASP A 143 -11.47 1.44 -23.19
CA ASP A 143 -10.83 2.04 -24.36
C ASP A 143 -9.59 2.88 -24.01
N SER A 144 -9.58 3.53 -22.85
CA SER A 144 -8.43 4.30 -22.34
C SER A 144 -7.23 3.45 -21.93
N GLN A 145 -7.42 2.15 -21.67
CA GLN A 145 -6.32 1.27 -21.28
C GLN A 145 -5.37 1.00 -22.45
N VAL A 146 -4.07 1.07 -22.17
CA VAL A 146 -3.02 0.63 -23.09
C VAL A 146 -3.10 -0.90 -23.22
N PRO A 147 -3.21 -1.45 -24.44
CA PRO A 147 -3.19 -2.89 -24.65
C PRO A 147 -1.86 -3.51 -24.20
N GLU A 148 -1.92 -4.67 -23.55
CA GLU A 148 -0.73 -5.40 -23.08
C GLU A 148 0.25 -5.68 -24.23
N GLY A 149 1.55 -5.56 -23.96
CA GLY A 149 2.60 -5.75 -24.96
C GLY A 149 2.78 -4.57 -25.93
N THR A 150 2.09 -3.45 -25.73
CA THR A 150 2.34 -2.22 -26.48
C THR A 150 3.75 -1.71 -26.18
N ARG A 151 4.56 -1.46 -27.22
CA ARG A 151 5.93 -0.95 -27.09
C ARG A 151 6.11 0.32 -27.87
N MET A 152 6.76 1.29 -27.24
CA MET A 152 7.14 2.56 -27.88
C MET A 152 8.63 2.82 -27.72
N ALA A 153 9.15 3.74 -28.53
CA ALA A 153 10.41 4.41 -28.27
C ALA A 153 10.18 5.92 -28.17
N HIS A 154 10.96 6.61 -27.34
CA HIS A 154 10.91 8.06 -27.27
C HIS A 154 12.30 8.70 -27.19
N ILE A 155 12.37 9.96 -27.65
CA ILE A 155 13.54 10.83 -27.50
C ILE A 155 13.08 12.07 -26.76
N LEU A 156 13.66 12.34 -25.59
CA LEU A 156 13.35 13.52 -24.77
C LEU A 156 14.43 14.59 -24.96
N VAL A 157 14.04 15.84 -25.21
CA VAL A 157 14.94 17.00 -25.33
C VAL A 157 14.34 18.23 -24.63
N ASP A 158 15.18 19.21 -24.26
CA ASP A 158 14.72 20.41 -23.55
C ASP A 158 14.01 21.41 -24.48
N GLU A 159 14.50 21.55 -25.72
CA GLU A 159 14.05 22.59 -26.64
C GLU A 159 13.16 22.02 -27.76
N GLU A 160 12.03 22.67 -28.02
CA GLU A 160 11.08 22.29 -29.07
C GLU A 160 11.76 22.21 -30.45
N GLN A 161 12.72 23.10 -30.71
CA GLN A 161 13.44 23.11 -31.97
C GLN A 161 14.33 21.87 -32.16
N GLU A 162 14.93 21.34 -31.09
CA GLU A 162 15.73 20.11 -31.17
C GLU A 162 14.84 18.91 -31.52
N ALA A 163 13.63 18.85 -30.94
CA ALA A 163 12.67 17.80 -31.26
C ALA A 163 12.20 17.90 -32.73
N LYS A 164 11.98 19.11 -33.25
CA LYS A 164 11.65 19.32 -34.66
C LYS A 164 12.77 18.88 -35.59
N ASP A 165 14.02 19.23 -35.27
CA ASP A 165 15.18 18.81 -36.05
C ASP A 165 15.31 17.28 -36.06
N ILE A 166 15.06 16.61 -34.94
CA ILE A 166 15.02 15.14 -34.83
C ILE A 166 13.91 14.55 -35.72
N ILE A 167 12.69 15.09 -35.69
CA ILE A 167 11.58 14.64 -36.55
C ILE A 167 11.95 14.80 -38.03
N GLU A 168 12.59 15.90 -38.43
CA GLU A 168 13.07 16.09 -39.81
C GLU A 168 14.11 15.03 -40.20
N GLU A 169 15.10 14.76 -39.33
CA GLU A 169 16.12 13.72 -39.57
C GLU A 169 15.52 12.31 -39.70
N LEU A 170 14.54 11.98 -38.85
CA LEU A 170 13.80 10.71 -38.90
C LEU A 170 13.00 10.57 -40.21
N ASN A 171 12.35 11.64 -40.65
CA ASN A 171 11.62 11.68 -41.92
C ASN A 171 12.55 11.53 -43.14
N ASP A 172 13.80 11.98 -43.02
CA ASP A 172 14.86 11.77 -44.01
C ASP A 172 15.50 10.37 -43.94
N GLY A 173 15.10 9.54 -42.98
CA GLY A 173 15.48 8.14 -42.85
C GLY A 173 16.62 7.85 -41.87
N ALA A 174 16.88 8.75 -40.92
CA ALA A 174 17.76 8.46 -39.78
C ALA A 174 17.22 7.30 -38.93
N ASP A 175 18.12 6.60 -38.23
CA ASP A 175 17.73 5.54 -37.31
C ASP A 175 17.29 6.14 -35.96
N PHE A 176 16.13 5.69 -35.46
CA PHE A 176 15.54 6.23 -34.23
C PHE A 176 16.37 5.87 -33.00
N ALA A 177 16.89 4.64 -32.92
CA ALA A 177 17.65 4.19 -31.77
C ALA A 177 19.00 4.91 -31.70
N GLU A 178 19.66 5.13 -32.84
CA GLU A 178 20.89 5.94 -32.90
C GLU A 178 20.64 7.39 -32.42
N LEU A 179 19.57 8.03 -32.88
CA LEU A 179 19.23 9.39 -32.43
C LEU A 179 18.83 9.44 -30.95
N ALA A 180 18.17 8.40 -30.44
CA ALA A 180 17.85 8.29 -29.02
C ALA A 180 19.11 8.17 -28.15
N GLU A 181 20.05 7.30 -28.54
CA GLU A 181 21.33 7.15 -27.83
C GLU A 181 22.16 8.44 -27.83
N GLU A 182 22.13 9.19 -28.93
CA GLU A 182 22.94 10.41 -29.10
C GLU A 182 22.33 11.65 -28.44
N ARG A 183 21.01 11.78 -28.46
CA ARG A 183 20.33 13.05 -28.15
C ARG A 183 19.31 12.97 -27.02
N SER A 184 18.79 11.79 -26.68
CA SER A 184 17.78 11.69 -25.63
C SER A 184 18.36 12.03 -24.27
N GLN A 185 17.62 12.85 -23.54
CA GLN A 185 17.92 13.21 -22.16
C GLN A 185 17.32 12.24 -21.14
N ASP A 186 16.54 11.23 -21.58
CA ASP A 186 16.05 10.18 -20.69
C ASP A 186 17.16 9.13 -20.41
N PRO A 187 17.78 9.12 -19.21
CA PRO A 187 18.82 8.14 -18.89
C PRO A 187 18.29 6.71 -18.80
N GLY A 188 16.97 6.52 -18.61
CA GLY A 188 16.35 5.21 -18.45
C GLY A 188 16.25 4.42 -19.75
N SER A 189 16.08 5.11 -20.89
CA SER A 189 15.89 4.47 -22.19
C SER A 189 16.90 4.86 -23.27
N ALA A 190 17.61 5.99 -23.15
CA ALA A 190 18.49 6.48 -24.21
C ALA A 190 19.47 5.41 -24.70
N SER A 191 20.15 4.72 -23.79
CA SER A 191 21.13 3.66 -24.12
C SER A 191 20.53 2.37 -24.69
N ASN A 192 19.20 2.25 -24.70
CA ASN A 192 18.46 1.13 -25.26
C ASN A 192 17.51 1.62 -26.37
N GLY A 193 17.98 2.57 -27.19
CA GLY A 193 17.23 3.08 -28.34
C GLY A 193 15.96 3.86 -28.00
N GLY A 194 15.81 4.32 -26.76
CA GLY A 194 14.62 5.03 -26.30
C GLY A 194 13.43 4.12 -25.98
N GLU A 195 13.60 2.79 -25.99
CA GLU A 195 12.49 1.84 -25.91
C GLU A 195 11.92 1.64 -24.50
N TYR A 196 10.59 1.55 -24.42
CA TYR A 196 9.84 1.07 -23.26
C TYR A 196 8.64 0.20 -23.67
N GLU A 197 8.24 -0.68 -22.76
CA GLU A 197 6.87 -1.19 -22.72
C GLU A 197 5.96 -0.10 -22.14
N LEU A 198 4.85 0.14 -22.85
CA LEU A 198 3.86 1.14 -22.51
C LEU A 198 2.78 0.46 -21.65
N GLU A 199 2.52 1.04 -20.48
CA GLU A 199 1.51 0.57 -19.53
C GLU A 199 0.66 1.77 -19.14
N THR A 200 -0.64 1.58 -18.89
CA THR A 200 -1.54 2.67 -18.50
C THR A 200 -1.05 3.38 -17.24
N GLY A 201 -0.92 4.71 -17.29
CA GLY A 201 -0.59 5.54 -16.14
C GLY A 201 0.87 5.46 -15.67
N ARG A 202 1.76 4.82 -16.45
CA ARG A 202 3.20 4.71 -16.14
C ARG A 202 3.97 5.92 -16.69
N PHE A 203 3.46 6.58 -17.72
CA PHE A 203 4.06 7.75 -18.35
C PHE A 203 3.17 8.98 -18.14
N VAL A 204 3.70 10.16 -18.51
CA VAL A 204 2.89 11.37 -18.52
C VAL A 204 1.77 11.24 -19.57
N PRO A 205 0.55 11.74 -19.27
CA PRO A 205 -0.61 11.52 -20.14
C PRO A 205 -0.38 11.94 -21.59
N GLU A 206 0.37 13.01 -21.81
CA GLU A 206 0.68 13.54 -23.15
C GLU A 206 1.47 12.54 -24.00
N VAL A 207 2.37 11.77 -23.37
CA VAL A 207 3.18 10.75 -24.04
C VAL A 207 2.36 9.50 -24.32
N GLU A 208 1.54 9.03 -23.37
CA GLU A 208 0.67 7.88 -23.56
C GLU A 208 -0.35 8.13 -24.67
N GLU A 209 -1.03 9.27 -24.64
CA GLU A 209 -2.02 9.66 -25.65
C GLU A 209 -1.38 9.75 -27.05
N ALA A 210 -0.21 10.41 -27.15
CA ALA A 210 0.49 10.53 -28.41
C ALA A 210 0.93 9.15 -28.94
N ALA A 211 1.52 8.28 -28.10
CA ALA A 211 1.91 6.93 -28.50
C ALA A 211 0.71 6.11 -29.00
N MET A 212 -0.41 6.15 -28.27
CA MET A 212 -1.62 5.39 -28.60
C MET A 212 -2.34 5.89 -29.86
N SER A 213 -2.10 7.15 -30.25
CA SER A 213 -2.64 7.74 -31.48
C SER A 213 -1.92 7.30 -32.76
N LEU A 214 -0.71 6.73 -32.64
CA LEU A 214 0.10 6.29 -33.77
C LEU A 214 -0.33 4.90 -34.27
N ASP A 215 -0.08 4.65 -35.56
CA ASP A 215 -0.01 3.30 -36.11
C ASP A 215 1.40 2.69 -35.88
N GLU A 216 1.51 1.37 -35.92
CA GLU A 216 2.79 0.68 -35.73
C GLU A 216 3.84 1.14 -36.74
N GLY A 217 5.02 1.51 -36.22
CA GLY A 217 6.15 2.02 -36.97
C GLY A 217 6.11 3.52 -37.25
N GLU A 218 5.01 4.21 -36.95
CA GLU A 218 4.90 5.66 -37.10
C GLU A 218 5.59 6.42 -35.98
N ILE A 219 5.93 7.68 -36.28
CA ILE A 219 6.44 8.65 -35.31
C ILE A 219 5.47 9.82 -35.18
N THR A 220 5.53 10.54 -34.07
CA THR A 220 4.81 11.82 -33.91
C THR A 220 5.22 12.82 -34.98
N GLU A 221 4.23 13.43 -35.65
CA GLU A 221 4.48 14.46 -36.69
C GLU A 221 5.00 15.78 -36.11
N GLU A 222 4.65 16.09 -34.86
CA GLU A 222 5.07 17.28 -34.12
C GLU A 222 5.62 16.88 -32.74
N PRO A 223 6.49 17.70 -32.11
CA PRO A 223 6.96 17.44 -30.75
C PRO A 223 5.81 17.38 -29.74
N VAL A 224 5.89 16.43 -28.82
CA VAL A 224 4.93 16.29 -27.72
C VAL A 224 5.50 16.97 -26.47
N GLU A 225 4.86 18.03 -26.01
CA GLU A 225 5.29 18.79 -24.82
C GLU A 225 4.84 18.07 -23.54
N SER A 226 5.73 18.01 -22.54
CA SER A 226 5.41 17.56 -21.19
C SER A 226 6.14 18.40 -20.14
N SER A 227 5.91 18.08 -18.86
CA SER A 227 6.68 18.70 -17.77
C SER A 227 8.18 18.40 -17.78
N PHE A 228 8.64 17.43 -18.58
CA PHE A 228 10.05 17.04 -18.72
C PHE A 228 10.75 17.64 -19.95
N GLY A 229 10.01 18.32 -20.84
CA GLY A 229 10.54 18.87 -22.09
C GLY A 229 9.69 18.45 -23.29
N TYR A 230 10.34 18.19 -24.42
CA TYR A 230 9.71 17.78 -25.67
C TYR A 230 10.09 16.37 -26.04
N HIS A 231 9.10 15.57 -26.41
CA HIS A 231 9.24 14.18 -26.80
C HIS A 231 9.01 14.02 -28.30
N VAL A 232 9.84 13.18 -28.91
CA VAL A 232 9.56 12.55 -30.21
C VAL A 232 9.27 11.09 -29.94
N ILE A 233 8.11 10.59 -30.33
CA ILE A 233 7.64 9.25 -29.97
C ILE A 233 7.50 8.42 -31.23
N LYS A 234 7.84 7.13 -31.13
CA LYS A 234 7.63 6.11 -32.15
C LYS A 234 6.87 4.95 -31.55
N LEU A 235 5.78 4.51 -32.19
CA LEU A 235 5.13 3.27 -31.82
C LEU A 235 5.86 2.10 -32.50
N LEU A 236 6.36 1.15 -31.70
CA LEU A 236 7.11 -0.01 -32.22
C LEU A 236 6.18 -1.17 -32.49
N GLU A 237 5.27 -1.42 -31.55
CA GLU A 237 4.33 -2.54 -31.53
C GLU A 237 3.10 -2.11 -30.76
N LYS A 238 1.91 -2.40 -31.27
CA LYS A 238 0.64 -2.11 -30.61
C LYS A 238 0.08 -3.44 -30.13
N GLY A 239 -0.12 -3.54 -28.82
CA GLY A 239 -0.73 -4.72 -28.23
C GLY A 239 -2.11 -4.99 -28.83
N GLU A 240 -2.54 -6.24 -28.79
CA GLU A 240 -3.89 -6.62 -29.19
C GLU A 240 -4.87 -6.33 -28.05
N LYS A 241 -6.02 -5.77 -28.41
CA LYS A 241 -7.13 -5.54 -27.50
C LYS A 241 -8.34 -6.26 -28.06
N GLU A 242 -9.00 -7.05 -27.22
CA GLU A 242 -10.22 -7.74 -27.60
C GLU A 242 -11.34 -6.74 -27.94
N ASP A 243 -12.34 -7.19 -28.68
CA ASP A 243 -13.55 -6.38 -28.86
C ASP A 243 -14.23 -6.22 -27.49
N PHE A 244 -14.65 -4.99 -27.15
CA PHE A 244 -15.27 -4.71 -25.84
C PHE A 244 -16.41 -5.66 -25.47
N GLU A 245 -17.21 -6.12 -26.44
CA GLU A 245 -18.30 -7.05 -26.18
C GLU A 245 -17.82 -8.42 -25.68
N ASP A 246 -16.64 -8.85 -26.14
CA ASP A 246 -16.01 -10.10 -25.73
C ASP A 246 -15.28 -9.92 -24.38
N ALA A 247 -14.67 -8.76 -24.16
CA ALA A 247 -13.95 -8.41 -22.92
C ALA A 247 -14.81 -7.75 -21.83
N LYS A 248 -16.13 -7.67 -22.00
CA LYS A 248 -17.01 -6.83 -21.16
C LYS A 248 -16.91 -7.15 -19.67
N GLU A 249 -16.83 -8.43 -19.32
CA GLU A 249 -16.75 -8.90 -17.94
C GLU A 249 -15.43 -8.47 -17.30
N GLU A 250 -14.31 -8.74 -17.97
CA GLU A 250 -12.98 -8.30 -17.54
C GLU A 250 -12.87 -6.78 -17.46
N ALA A 251 -13.39 -6.05 -18.47
CA ALA A 251 -13.43 -4.60 -18.48
C ALA A 251 -14.22 -4.03 -17.29
N THR A 252 -15.33 -4.69 -16.92
CA THR A 252 -16.11 -4.31 -15.75
C THR A 252 -15.33 -4.55 -14.46
N ASN A 253 -14.66 -5.70 -14.35
CA ASN A 253 -13.85 -6.03 -13.18
C ASN A 253 -12.67 -5.05 -13.00
N ASN A 254 -11.93 -4.76 -14.07
CA ASN A 254 -10.83 -3.79 -14.05
C ASN A 254 -11.34 -2.39 -13.68
N TYR A 255 -12.48 -1.97 -14.24
CA TYR A 255 -13.10 -0.69 -13.86
C TYR A 255 -13.52 -0.66 -12.39
N VAL A 256 -14.12 -1.74 -11.88
CA VAL A 256 -14.47 -1.88 -10.45
C VAL A 256 -13.22 -1.77 -9.59
N GLU A 257 -12.13 -2.45 -9.93
CA GLU A 257 -10.87 -2.39 -9.19
C GLU A 257 -10.29 -0.98 -9.15
N ASP A 258 -10.27 -0.30 -10.28
CA ASP A 258 -9.83 1.09 -10.34
C ASP A 258 -10.72 2.02 -9.51
N GLU A 259 -12.05 1.81 -9.54
CA GLU A 259 -12.99 2.59 -8.74
C GLU A 259 -12.85 2.30 -7.25
N LEU A 260 -12.57 1.06 -6.85
CA LEU A 260 -12.27 0.70 -5.46
C LEU A 260 -11.06 1.48 -4.92
N LEU A 261 -10.05 1.70 -5.75
CA LEU A 261 -8.84 2.45 -5.39
C LEU A 261 -9.09 3.96 -5.35
N ARG A 262 -9.89 4.48 -6.29
CA ARG A 262 -10.11 5.93 -6.48
C ARG A 262 -11.22 6.50 -5.60
N ASN A 263 -12.22 5.70 -5.27
CA ASN A 263 -13.46 6.14 -4.62
C ASN A 263 -13.82 5.25 -3.41
N PRO A 264 -13.08 5.36 -2.30
CA PRO A 264 -13.36 4.56 -1.10
C PRO A 264 -14.76 4.78 -0.51
N GLN A 265 -15.43 5.89 -0.87
CA GLN A 265 -16.80 6.19 -0.45
C GLN A 265 -17.82 5.23 -1.07
N VAL A 266 -17.62 4.75 -2.30
CA VAL A 266 -18.51 3.78 -2.96
C VAL A 266 -18.57 2.48 -2.15
N VAL A 267 -17.40 1.96 -1.75
CA VAL A 267 -17.30 0.78 -0.89
C VAL A 267 -18.01 1.02 0.44
N ASN A 268 -17.76 2.16 1.07
CA ASN A 268 -18.37 2.46 2.37
C ASN A 268 -19.90 2.52 2.29
N SER A 269 -20.47 3.10 1.22
CA SER A 269 -21.91 3.17 0.99
C SER A 269 -22.50 1.77 0.81
N ILE A 270 -21.90 0.96 -0.06
CA ILE A 270 -22.37 -0.40 -0.36
C ILE A 270 -22.28 -1.30 0.88
N MET A 271 -21.19 -1.23 1.63
CA MET A 271 -21.05 -1.96 2.88
C MET A 271 -22.06 -1.49 3.94
N THR A 272 -22.34 -0.20 4.01
CA THR A 272 -23.37 0.36 4.90
C THR A 272 -24.76 -0.19 4.56
N GLU A 273 -25.13 -0.23 3.29
CA GLU A 273 -26.39 -0.81 2.83
C GLU A 273 -26.50 -2.29 3.18
N LEU A 274 -25.46 -3.09 2.89
CA LEU A 274 -25.41 -4.51 3.23
C LEU A 274 -25.59 -4.75 4.73
N VAL A 275 -24.93 -3.95 5.57
CA VAL A 275 -25.05 -4.02 7.02
C VAL A 275 -26.47 -3.68 7.50
N GLN A 276 -27.10 -2.65 6.92
CA GLN A 276 -28.47 -2.27 7.25
C GLN A 276 -29.47 -3.36 6.85
N GLU A 277 -29.30 -3.97 5.67
CA GLU A 277 -30.12 -5.09 5.19
C GLU A 277 -29.98 -6.33 6.07
N ALA A 278 -28.77 -6.61 6.56
CA ALA A 278 -28.50 -7.73 7.45
C ALA A 278 -29.18 -7.59 8.83
N ASN A 279 -29.61 -6.38 9.21
CA ASN A 279 -30.31 -6.09 10.47
C ASN A 279 -29.57 -6.67 11.68
N VAL A 280 -28.29 -6.31 11.79
CA VAL A 280 -27.36 -6.83 12.80
C VAL A 280 -27.89 -6.62 14.22
N ASN A 281 -27.89 -7.68 15.03
CA ASN A 281 -28.26 -7.64 16.43
C ASN A 281 -27.11 -8.15 17.31
N ILE A 282 -26.39 -7.24 17.94
CA ILE A 282 -25.30 -7.56 18.87
C ILE A 282 -25.90 -7.81 20.26
N ALA A 283 -25.79 -9.05 20.74
CA ALA A 283 -26.37 -9.46 22.01
C ALA A 283 -25.55 -9.01 23.22
N ASP A 284 -24.24 -8.85 23.06
CA ASP A 284 -23.33 -8.41 24.13
C ASP A 284 -23.34 -6.88 24.20
N SER A 285 -23.77 -6.35 25.35
CA SER A 285 -23.89 -4.90 25.55
C SER A 285 -22.57 -4.15 25.46
N ASP A 286 -21.45 -4.80 25.77
CA ASP A 286 -20.14 -4.15 25.76
C ASP A 286 -19.55 -4.06 24.35
N LEU A 287 -20.17 -4.73 23.37
CA LEU A 287 -19.75 -4.76 21.97
C LEU A 287 -20.70 -4.01 21.03
N GLN A 288 -21.69 -3.29 21.57
CA GLN A 288 -22.75 -2.66 20.79
C GLN A 288 -22.25 -1.63 19.76
N ASN A 289 -21.05 -1.06 19.96
CA ASN A 289 -20.50 -0.09 19.03
C ASN A 289 -19.64 -0.72 17.93
N ALA A 290 -19.51 -2.05 17.86
CA ALA A 290 -18.71 -2.73 16.84
C ALA A 290 -19.15 -2.37 15.41
N MET A 291 -20.44 -2.10 15.18
CA MET A 291 -20.97 -1.72 13.87
C MET A 291 -21.34 -0.23 13.77
N ALA A 292 -20.96 0.60 14.75
CA ALA A 292 -21.29 2.02 14.76
C ALA A 292 -20.86 2.77 13.48
N PRO A 293 -19.70 2.49 12.85
CA PRO A 293 -19.30 3.14 11.60
C PRO A 293 -20.26 2.95 10.43
N PHE A 294 -21.05 1.87 10.41
CA PHE A 294 -21.97 1.53 9.32
C PHE A 294 -23.45 1.78 9.68
N LEU A 295 -23.76 1.98 10.96
CA LEU A 295 -25.14 2.14 11.46
C LEU A 295 -25.46 3.57 11.90
N SER A 296 -24.46 4.44 11.95
CA SER A 296 -24.66 5.86 12.24
C SER A 296 -25.08 6.57 10.94
N GLU A 297 -26.11 7.41 10.99
CA GLU A 297 -26.45 8.28 9.85
C GLU A 297 -25.20 9.13 9.49
N PRO A 298 -24.86 9.28 8.20
CA PRO A 298 -23.75 10.12 7.80
C PRO A 298 -23.99 11.54 8.35
N GLN A 299 -23.10 12.00 9.23
CA GLN A 299 -23.03 13.41 9.56
C GLN A 299 -22.50 14.08 8.31
N VAL A 300 -23.39 14.65 7.50
CA VAL A 300 -23.00 15.66 6.52
C VAL A 300 -22.44 16.82 7.37
N GLU A 301 -21.12 16.89 7.48
CA GLU A 301 -20.48 18.16 7.80
C GLU A 301 -20.80 19.06 6.60
N GLU A 302 -21.87 19.85 6.72
CA GLU A 302 -22.03 21.00 5.84
C GLU A 302 -20.83 21.90 6.14
N GLU A 303 -19.87 21.93 5.21
CA GLU A 303 -18.87 22.98 5.17
C GLU A 303 -19.63 24.31 5.20
N ASP A 304 -19.50 25.00 6.33
CA ASP A 304 -20.07 26.33 6.54
C ASP A 304 -19.40 27.27 5.51
N PRO A 305 -20.12 27.75 4.48
CA PRO A 305 -19.53 28.56 3.43
C PRO A 305 -19.16 29.97 3.92
N ASP A 306 -19.43 30.31 5.18
CA ASP A 306 -19.20 31.63 5.77
C ASP A 306 -17.85 31.75 6.55
N GLN A 307 -16.88 30.84 6.37
CA GLN A 307 -15.52 30.99 6.93
C GLN A 307 -14.45 31.54 5.98
N GLU A 308 -14.81 31.90 4.75
CA GLU A 308 -14.00 32.84 3.97
C GLU A 308 -14.68 34.21 4.00
N GLU A 309 -14.28 35.07 4.95
CA GLU A 309 -14.28 36.55 4.87
C GLU A 309 -13.96 37.14 6.26
N SER A 310 -12.69 37.12 6.65
CA SER A 310 -12.08 38.15 7.51
C SER A 310 -10.58 37.91 7.57
N ASP A 311 -9.84 38.58 6.69
CA ASP A 311 -8.68 39.41 7.07
C ASP A 311 -7.89 39.75 5.81
N GLY A 312 -8.45 40.71 5.06
CA GLY A 312 -7.78 41.38 3.97
C GLY A 312 -8.21 42.84 3.95
N GLU A 313 -7.69 43.65 4.89
CA GLU A 313 -7.56 45.09 4.67
C GLU A 313 -6.18 45.56 5.16
N ASP A 314 -5.41 46.02 4.17
CA ASP A 314 -4.13 46.71 4.25
C ASP A 314 -4.19 47.97 5.12
N GLU A 315 -3.11 48.27 5.88
CA GLU A 315 -2.59 49.64 5.97
C GLU A 315 -1.05 49.62 6.07
N ASP A 316 -0.41 50.04 4.98
CA ASP A 316 0.95 50.59 4.95
C ASP A 316 1.06 51.79 5.91
N GLN A 317 2.13 51.84 6.74
CA GLN A 317 2.84 53.10 6.99
C GLN A 317 4.25 52.93 7.59
N GLU A 318 5.13 53.72 6.98
CA GLU A 318 6.56 53.99 7.11
C GLU A 318 7.24 54.02 8.49
N GLU A 319 8.57 53.84 8.39
CA GLU A 319 9.66 54.03 9.34
C GLU A 319 9.58 55.26 10.28
N GLY A 320 10.12 55.11 11.49
CA GLY A 320 10.46 56.24 12.36
C GLY A 320 11.11 55.83 13.69
N GLN A 321 12.40 56.13 13.82
CA GLN A 321 13.23 56.02 15.03
C GLN A 321 12.84 57.05 16.12
N ASP A 322 13.53 56.93 17.27
CA ASP A 322 13.62 57.84 18.44
C ASP A 322 12.67 57.54 19.60
N GLN A 323 13.16 56.96 20.72
CA GLN A 323 13.97 57.52 21.81
C GLN A 323 13.12 58.03 22.99
N GLU A 324 13.41 57.41 24.14
CA GLU A 324 13.53 57.98 25.48
C GLU A 324 12.29 58.39 26.31
N ASP A 325 12.35 57.88 27.55
CA ASP A 325 12.02 58.51 28.83
C ASP A 325 10.72 58.16 29.59
N ASP A 326 10.99 57.42 30.68
CA ASP A 326 10.71 57.75 32.09
C ASP A 326 9.44 57.23 32.80
N GLN A 327 9.75 56.41 33.84
CA GLN A 327 9.21 56.40 35.22
C GLN A 327 7.74 55.94 35.38
N ASP A 328 7.34 55.12 36.36
CA ASP A 328 7.77 55.00 37.75
C ASP A 328 7.14 53.76 38.42
N ASN A 329 7.86 53.20 39.39
CA ASN A 329 7.47 52.46 40.60
C ASN A 329 6.60 51.17 40.57
N GLY A 330 7.21 50.08 41.06
CA GLY A 330 6.85 49.60 42.40
C GLY A 330 6.76 48.08 42.61
N ASP A 331 7.47 47.62 43.64
CA ASP A 331 7.17 46.47 44.53
C ASP A 331 7.85 45.10 44.26
N ASP A 332 8.93 44.91 45.03
CA ASP A 332 9.19 43.79 45.95
C ASP A 332 9.56 42.37 45.44
N GLY A 333 10.84 42.01 45.66
CA GLY A 333 11.14 40.84 46.49
C GLY A 333 12.16 39.80 45.98
N GLN A 334 13.33 39.82 46.62
CA GLN A 334 14.22 38.67 46.97
C GLN A 334 15.27 38.20 45.94
N ASP A 335 16.52 38.69 46.09
CA ASP A 335 17.70 38.00 46.68
C ASP A 335 17.67 36.44 46.62
N ASP A 336 18.69 35.69 46.20
CA ASP A 336 20.14 35.94 46.07
C ASP A 336 20.80 34.78 45.25
N ASP A 337 21.93 35.14 44.62
CA ASP A 337 23.17 34.37 44.39
C ASP A 337 23.23 33.18 43.41
N GLN A 338 23.74 33.46 42.20
CA GLN A 338 24.69 32.60 41.50
C GLN A 338 25.92 33.42 41.10
N ASP A 339 26.98 33.28 41.90
CA ASP A 339 28.34 33.70 41.56
C ASP A 339 29.08 32.59 40.81
N ASP A 340 30.05 33.07 40.03
CA ASP A 340 31.37 32.49 39.76
C ASP A 340 31.57 31.69 38.46
N ASP A 341 32.08 32.44 37.47
CA ASP A 341 33.43 32.30 36.90
C ASP A 341 33.81 30.96 36.25
N GLY A 342 34.41 30.89 35.07
CA GLY A 342 35.38 31.79 34.48
C GLY A 342 36.26 30.94 33.55
N GLN A 343 36.86 31.63 32.58
CA GLN A 343 37.47 31.10 31.36
C GLN A 343 38.82 30.37 31.56
N ASP A 344 39.24 29.73 30.47
CA ASP A 344 40.58 29.72 29.85
C ASP A 344 41.53 28.50 30.01
N ASP A 345 41.82 27.93 28.82
CA ASP A 345 43.10 27.57 28.22
C ASP A 345 44.17 26.77 28.98
N SER A 346 44.57 25.62 28.42
CA SER A 346 45.84 25.43 27.66
C SER A 346 46.35 23.97 27.62
N ASP A 347 46.64 23.53 26.39
CA ASP A 347 47.79 22.78 25.88
C ASP A 347 48.37 21.48 26.52
N GLN A 348 48.58 20.53 25.60
CA GLN A 348 49.77 19.65 25.38
C GLN A 348 49.86 18.22 25.97
N ASP A 349 49.83 17.25 25.02
CA ASP A 349 50.93 16.32 24.62
C ASP A 349 50.75 14.80 24.76
N ASP A 350 51.33 14.13 23.73
CA ASP A 350 51.84 12.76 23.60
C ASP A 350 50.94 11.51 23.52
N GLY A 351 51.19 10.69 22.47
CA GLY A 351 51.05 9.23 22.54
C GLY A 351 50.83 8.45 21.23
N ASP A 352 51.94 7.95 20.65
CA ASP A 352 52.07 6.93 19.59
C ASP A 352 51.11 5.71 19.68
N GLN A 353 50.73 5.11 18.54
CA GLN A 353 51.32 3.81 18.09
C GLN A 353 50.73 3.27 16.77
N GLU A 354 51.67 2.81 15.95
CA GLU A 354 51.59 2.09 14.68
C GLU A 354 50.87 0.74 14.78
N ASN A 355 50.32 0.25 13.65
CA ASN A 355 50.48 -1.14 13.22
C ASN A 355 50.13 -1.28 11.72
N ASP A 356 51.19 -1.28 10.91
CA ASP A 356 51.27 -2.00 9.64
C ASP A 356 51.40 -3.51 9.93
N ASP A 357 50.75 -4.35 9.12
CA ASP A 357 51.34 -5.63 8.69
C ASP A 357 50.67 -6.09 7.38
N GLN A 358 51.36 -5.79 6.28
CA GLN A 358 51.26 -6.48 4.99
C GLN A 358 52.24 -7.65 4.98
N ALA A 359 51.86 -8.79 4.39
CA ALA A 359 52.74 -9.63 3.56
C ALA A 359 51.91 -10.76 2.94
N GLU A 360 51.64 -10.70 1.64
CA GLU A 360 52.38 -11.38 0.55
C GLU A 360 51.92 -12.84 0.34
N ASN A 361 51.17 -13.14 -0.72
CA ASN A 361 51.58 -13.30 -2.13
C ASN A 361 52.26 -14.66 -2.37
N GLU A 362 51.64 -15.52 -3.20
CA GLU A 362 52.27 -16.17 -4.37
C GLU A 362 51.34 -17.22 -4.99
N ALA A 363 51.19 -17.11 -6.31
CA ALA A 363 50.64 -18.12 -7.20
C ALA A 363 51.76 -19.08 -7.63
N ASP A 364 51.44 -20.37 -7.82
CA ASP A 364 51.90 -21.15 -8.98
C ASP A 364 51.22 -22.53 -9.04
N ASP A 365 50.49 -22.73 -10.13
CA ASP A 365 50.63 -23.80 -11.12
C ASP A 365 50.79 -25.28 -10.67
N GLN A 366 49.82 -26.13 -11.04
CA GLN A 366 49.96 -27.36 -11.87
C GLN A 366 48.89 -28.42 -11.59
N ASP A 367 48.01 -28.58 -12.57
CA ASP A 367 47.77 -29.81 -13.37
C ASP A 367 47.60 -31.20 -12.69
N ASN A 368 46.65 -31.95 -13.27
CA ASN A 368 46.49 -33.42 -13.27
C ASN A 368 45.76 -34.15 -12.10
N ASN A 369 44.53 -34.59 -12.42
CA ASN A 369 44.19 -35.98 -12.79
C ASN A 369 43.14 -36.72 -11.93
N GLU A 370 42.12 -37.20 -12.65
CA GLU A 370 41.29 -38.42 -12.46
C GLU A 370 40.49 -38.66 -11.17
N GLY A 371 39.18 -38.86 -11.36
CA GLY A 371 38.26 -39.48 -10.40
C GLY A 371 36.82 -39.37 -10.83
#